data_AF-A0A836PTE4-F1
#
_entry.id   AF-A0A836PTE4-F1
#
_cell.length_a   1.000
_cell.length_b   1.000
_cell.length_c   1.000
_cell.angle_alpha   90.00
_cell.angle_beta   90.00
_cell.angle_gamma   90.00
#
_symmetry.space_group_name_H-M   'P 1'
#
loop_
_entity.id
_entity.type
_entity.pdbx_description
1 polymer ?
#
loop_
_entity_poly.entity_id
_entity_poly.type
_entity_poly.pdbx_seq_one_letter_code
_entity_poly.pdbx_strand_id
1 'polypeptide(L)'
;MLKLAILISGRGSNMQAILKAIKKQSIPINPVVVISNKPSARGLRIAKRYSVKTEIVESKGFQGSRWEYDQKIIGVLNKYGVMPK
;
A
#
# COMPACT_ATOMS: atom_id res chain seq x y z
N MET A 1 -0.50 -9.61 15.57
CA MET A 1 -0.95 -9.82 14.17
C MET A 1 0.01 -9.10 13.23
N LEU A 2 0.45 -9.73 12.14
CA LEU A 2 1.42 -9.13 11.22
C LEU A 2 0.77 -7.96 10.45
N LYS A 3 1.37 -6.77 10.47
CA LYS A 3 0.90 -5.63 9.69
C LYS A 3 1.42 -5.72 8.25
N LEU A 4 0.54 -5.54 7.28
CA LEU A 4 0.84 -5.60 5.85
C LEU A 4 0.59 -4.25 5.20
N ALA A 5 1.62 -3.68 4.56
CA ALA A 5 1.47 -2.62 3.56
C ALA A 5 1.61 -3.21 2.16
N ILE A 6 0.85 -2.69 1.19
CA ILE A 6 0.93 -3.12 -0.21
C ILE A 6 1.21 -1.90 -1.10
N LEU A 7 2.29 -1.95 -1.88
CA LEU A 7 2.65 -0.91 -2.83
C LEU A 7 2.10 -1.25 -4.22
N ILE A 8 1.48 -0.29 -4.90
CA ILE A 8 0.86 -0.48 -6.23
C ILE A 8 1.15 0.68 -7.19
N SER A 9 1.18 0.37 -8.49
CA SER A 9 1.34 1.38 -9.55
C SER A 9 0.24 1.38 -10.62
N GLY A 10 -0.86 0.66 -10.38
CA GLY A 10 -1.91 0.49 -11.40
C GLY A 10 -3.13 -0.31 -10.95
N ARG A 11 -3.49 -1.35 -11.73
CA ARG A 11 -4.77 -2.07 -11.63
C ARG A 11 -5.00 -2.75 -10.28
N GLY A 12 -3.95 -3.23 -9.61
CA GLY A 12 -4.06 -3.82 -8.28
C GLY A 12 -4.60 -5.27 -8.25
N SER A 13 -4.45 -6.04 -9.33
CA SER A 13 -4.92 -7.45 -9.38
C SER A 13 -4.27 -8.32 -8.30
N ASN A 14 -2.95 -8.23 -8.11
CA ASN A 14 -2.24 -8.98 -7.07
C ASN A 14 -2.72 -8.58 -5.66
N MET A 15 -2.81 -7.27 -5.40
CA MET A 15 -3.37 -6.75 -4.15
C MET A 15 -4.78 -7.28 -3.89
N GLN A 16 -5.65 -7.29 -4.91
CA GLN A 16 -7.01 -7.82 -4.79
C GLN A 16 -7.01 -9.31 -4.43
N ALA A 17 -6.15 -10.10 -5.07
CA ALA A 17 -6.01 -11.53 -4.77
C ALA A 17 -5.56 -11.76 -3.32
N ILE A 18 -4.56 -11.00 -2.85
CA ILE A 18 -4.07 -11.04 -1.46
C ILE A 18 -5.19 -10.69 -0.47
N LEU A 19 -5.87 -9.56 -0.66
CA LEU A 19 -6.95 -9.12 0.23
C LEU A 19 -8.12 -10.11 0.25
N LYS A 20 -8.45 -10.70 -0.91
CA LYS A 20 -9.46 -11.76 -1.01
C LYS A 20 -9.04 -13.01 -0.25
N ALA A 21 -7.78 -13.44 -0.36
CA ALA A 21 -7.27 -14.62 0.35
C ALA A 21 -7.27 -14.40 1.86
N ILE A 22 -6.77 -13.26 2.34
CA ILE A 22 -6.78 -12.89 3.77
C ILE A 22 -8.20 -12.96 4.33
N LYS A 23 -9.17 -12.35 3.64
CA LYS A 23 -10.58 -12.34 4.06
C LYS A 23 -11.21 -13.73 4.02
N LYS A 24 -10.95 -14.53 2.98
CA LYS A 24 -11.59 -15.85 2.78
C LYS A 24 -11.02 -16.94 3.69
N GLN A 25 -9.71 -16.93 3.91
CA GLN A 25 -9.00 -17.98 4.64
C GLN A 25 -8.73 -17.59 6.11
N SER A 26 -9.27 -16.47 6.58
CA SER A 26 -9.05 -15.95 7.93
C SER A 26 -7.56 -15.87 8.32
N ILE A 27 -6.72 -15.48 7.36
CA ILE A 27 -5.26 -15.39 7.57
C ILE A 27 -5.00 -14.30 8.62
N PRO A 28 -4.21 -14.55 9.68
CA PRO A 28 -3.96 -13.59 10.77
C PRO A 28 -2.98 -12.47 10.37
N ILE A 29 -3.33 -11.74 9.32
CA ILE A 29 -2.60 -10.59 8.77
C ILE A 29 -3.54 -9.38 8.79
N ASN A 30 -3.00 -8.21 9.14
CA ASN A 30 -3.71 -6.94 9.12
C ASN A 30 -3.25 -6.07 7.95
N PRO A 31 -3.99 -5.99 6.83
CA PRO A 31 -3.71 -5.01 5.78
C PRO A 31 -3.99 -3.59 6.31
N VAL A 32 -2.94 -2.84 6.61
CA VAL A 32 -3.06 -1.52 7.26
C VAL A 32 -3.07 -0.37 6.26
N VAL A 33 -2.35 -0.49 5.13
CA VAL A 33 -2.27 0.57 4.12
C VAL A 33 -1.96 0.02 2.72
N VAL A 34 -2.54 0.64 1.70
CA VAL A 34 -2.13 0.50 0.31
C VAL A 34 -1.52 1.83 -0.14
N ILE A 35 -0.27 1.79 -0.61
CA ILE A 35 0.47 2.97 -1.07
C ILE A 35 0.52 2.93 -2.60
N SER A 36 0.11 4.01 -3.27
CA SER A 36 0.29 4.11 -4.71
C SER A 36 1.19 5.26 -5.13
N ASN A 37 2.02 5.00 -6.14
CA ASN A 37 2.79 6.05 -6.79
C ASN A 37 2.04 6.81 -7.89
N LYS A 38 0.75 6.49 -8.12
CA LYS A 38 -0.11 7.18 -9.09
C LYS A 38 -1.48 7.45 -8.48
N PRO A 39 -1.95 8.71 -8.46
CA PRO A 39 -3.28 9.03 -7.93
C PRO A 39 -4.43 8.37 -8.72
N SER A 40 -4.20 8.08 -10.01
CA SER A 40 -5.17 7.45 -10.90
C SER A 40 -5.21 5.92 -10.82
N ALA A 41 -4.41 5.29 -9.95
CA ALA A 41 -4.33 3.83 -9.85
C ALA A 41 -5.69 3.23 -9.46
N ARG A 42 -6.27 2.40 -10.36
CA ARG A 42 -7.54 1.70 -10.12
C ARG A 42 -7.51 0.85 -8.83
N GLY A 43 -6.34 0.36 -8.45
CA GLY A 43 -6.13 -0.38 -7.20
C GLY A 43 -6.52 0.40 -5.94
N LEU A 44 -6.43 1.73 -5.93
CA LEU A 44 -6.86 2.55 -4.79
C LEU A 44 -8.36 2.38 -4.49
N ARG A 45 -9.20 2.34 -5.54
CA ARG A 45 -10.65 2.07 -5.38
C ARG A 45 -10.90 0.65 -4.90
N ILE A 46 -10.09 -0.31 -5.35
CA ILE A 46 -10.20 -1.70 -4.87
C ILE A 46 -9.87 -1.76 -3.38
N ALA A 47 -8.76 -1.16 -2.94
CA ALA A 47 -8.35 -1.14 -1.52
C ALA A 47 -9.44 -0.59 -0.60
N LYS A 48 -10.07 0.53 -1.00
CA LYS A 48 -11.20 1.13 -0.27
C LYS A 48 -12.39 0.19 -0.12
N ARG A 49 -12.72 -0.63 -1.14
CA ARG A 49 -13.79 -1.64 -1.06
C ARG A 49 -13.51 -2.78 -0.07
N TYR A 50 -12.24 -3.00 0.27
CA TYR A 50 -11.81 -3.93 1.32
C TYR A 50 -11.59 -3.21 2.67
N SER A 51 -12.03 -1.95 2.79
CA SER A 51 -11.84 -1.12 4.00
C SER A 51 -10.37 -0.91 4.40
N VAL A 52 -9.44 -1.01 3.46
CA VAL A 52 -8.01 -0.74 3.70
C VAL A 52 -7.72 0.74 3.43
N LYS A 53 -6.94 1.37 4.32
CA LYS A 53 -6.51 2.76 4.15
C LYS A 53 -5.61 2.90 2.91
N THR A 54 -5.64 4.07 2.28
CA THR A 54 -4.87 4.34 1.06
C THR A 54 -4.06 5.60 1.21
N GLU A 55 -2.82 5.57 0.73
CA GLU A 55 -1.91 6.72 0.66
C GLU A 55 -1.36 6.86 -0.76
N ILE A 56 -1.09 8.10 -1.17
CA ILE A 56 -0.52 8.41 -2.47
C ILE A 56 0.83 9.08 -2.24
N VAL A 57 1.89 8.48 -2.76
CA VAL A 57 3.24 9.04 -2.77
C VAL A 57 3.65 9.13 -4.23
N GLU A 58 3.28 10.22 -4.91
CA GLU A 58 3.43 10.31 -6.36
C GLU A 58 4.91 10.31 -6.79
N SER A 59 5.27 9.42 -7.72
CA SER A 59 6.64 9.34 -8.25
C SER A 59 6.85 10.21 -9.49
N LYS A 60 5.78 10.58 -10.19
CA LYS A 60 5.87 11.38 -11.41
C LYS A 60 6.19 12.82 -11.05
N GLY A 61 7.26 13.37 -11.64
CA GLY A 61 7.67 14.76 -11.39
C GLY A 61 8.34 15.00 -10.03
N PHE A 62 8.68 13.92 -9.30
CA PHE A 62 9.44 14.05 -8.05
C PHE A 62 10.83 14.63 -8.34
N GLN A 63 11.16 15.75 -7.69
CA GLN A 63 12.38 16.53 -7.95
C GLN A 63 13.61 16.04 -7.16
N GLY A 64 13.41 15.14 -6.18
CA GLY A 64 14.50 14.59 -5.38
C GLY A 64 15.09 13.30 -5.95
N SER A 65 16.12 12.82 -5.27
CA SER A 65 16.75 11.53 -5.53
C SER A 65 15.83 10.36 -5.24
N ARG A 66 16.13 9.20 -5.84
CA ARG A 66 15.41 7.94 -5.55
C ARG A 66 15.41 7.62 -4.04
N TRP A 67 16.49 7.93 -3.34
CA TRP A 67 16.59 7.71 -1.90
C TRP A 67 15.60 8.58 -1.12
N GLU A 68 15.48 9.86 -1.46
CA GLU A 68 14.51 10.76 -0.81
C GLU A 68 13.06 10.33 -1.08
N TYR A 69 12.79 9.78 -2.27
CA TYR A 69 11.48 9.18 -2.57
C TYR A 69 11.20 7.94 -1.70
N ASP A 70 12.18 7.05 -1.57
CA ASP A 70 12.06 5.86 -0.72
C ASP A 70 11.89 6.25 0.76
N GLN A 71 12.54 7.33 1.23
CA GLN A 71 12.33 7.90 2.57
C GLN A 71 10.89 8.38 2.78
N LYS A 72 10.25 8.97 1.77
CA LYS A 72 8.81 9.31 1.85
C LYS A 72 7.94 8.07 2.01
N ILE A 73 8.24 7.00 1.29
CA ILE A 73 7.54 5.71 1.43
C ILE A 73 7.76 5.14 2.84
N ILE A 74 8.99 5.14 3.33
CA ILE A 74 9.33 4.67 4.68
C ILE A 74 8.57 5.47 5.74
N GLY A 75 8.47 6.79 5.59
CA GLY A 75 7.67 7.64 6.49
C GLY A 75 6.19 7.21 6.53
N VAL A 76 5.60 6.87 5.38
CA VAL A 76 4.24 6.33 5.33
C VAL A 76 4.17 4.95 5.98
N LEU A 77 5.11 4.04 5.71
CA LEU A 77 5.13 2.72 6.35
C LEU A 77 5.18 2.84 7.88
N ASN A 78 6.05 3.72 8.40
CA ASN A 78 6.18 4.01 9.83
C ASN A 78 4.91 4.60 10.43
N LYS A 79 4.23 5.53 9.73
CA LYS A 79 2.92 6.09 10.15
C LYS A 79 1.87 5.01 10.41
N TYR A 80 1.92 3.90 9.68
CA TYR A 80 1.02 2.74 9.87
C TYR A 80 1.62 1.63 10.76
N GLY A 81 2.84 1.85 11.26
CA GLY A 81 3.60 0.93 12.10
C GLY A 81 4.01 -0.35 11.35
N VAL A 82 4.28 -0.25 10.05
CA VAL A 82 4.96 -1.29 9.27
C VAL A 82 6.46 -0.99 9.35
N MET A 83 7.17 -1.78 10.15
CA MET A 83 8.59 -1.57 10.43
C MET A 83 9.38 -2.86 10.13
N PRO A 84 10.67 -2.75 9.76
CA PRO A 84 11.56 -3.89 9.76
C PRO A 84 11.60 -4.51 11.17
N LYS A 85 11.72 -5.84 11.21
CA LYS A 85 11.93 -6.57 12.47
C LYS A 85 13.39 -6.52 12.86
#